data_AF-A0A958UL89-F1
#
_entry.id   AF-A0A958UL89-F1
#
_cell.length_a   1.000
_cell.length_b   1.000
_cell.length_c   1.000
_cell.angle_alpha   90.00
_cell.angle_beta   90.00
_cell.angle_gamma   90.00
#
_symmetry.space_group_name_H-M   'P 1'
#
loop_
_entity.id
_entity.type
_entity.pdbx_description
1 polymer ?
#
loop_
_entity_poly.entity_id
_entity_poly.type
_entity_poly.pdbx_seq_one_letter_code
_entity_poly.pdbx_strand_id
1 'polypeptide(L)'
;MKISTNKLTLKVLLVFSIILLNACSKDSNDPTPQETTITVSTADFSKTMDENPTSGQQIGTVQGSTNEGSVTFSITEQNPAGAFSIDSASGELKVADEALFDFETNPTITGTVKVANGAVSKNALVTITLNDVNEENVYNGSVVLFTQEEVNDFGANNYTVITGALTIGNIDTQPSQITDLSPLNKLKIVESRINIATNDLLENLDGLNNLEDIGGYLWIGNNPLLNNISALFHVSEIGGYLYIENNDNLINLNGLDNVVSISSDLGIYSNENLSNINSLQNLTTIGGELIFENNPNLLDFNFSSLTVISERLDIRYCPKITNLNSLSNLNTVGTDIYLWSNFGLIDLCGLQNLLFGDGLGGDYTAYGNAYNPTEQDIIDGNCSL
;
A
#
# COMPACT_ATOMS: atom_id res chain seq x y z
N MET A 1 -86.21 -69.70 60.94
CA MET A 1 -86.34 -68.50 60.08
C MET A 1 -86.19 -68.99 58.63
N LYS A 2 -87.26 -69.64 58.14
CA LYS A 2 -88.17 -69.23 57.05
C LYS A 2 -87.49 -69.17 55.66
N ILE A 3 -87.65 -70.23 54.83
CA ILE A 3 -88.60 -70.42 53.70
C ILE A 3 -87.82 -70.24 52.37
N SER A 4 -87.53 -71.27 51.57
CA SER A 4 -88.35 -72.09 50.66
C SER A 4 -88.58 -71.52 49.24
N THR A 5 -88.40 -72.43 48.27
CA THR A 5 -89.06 -72.59 46.96
C THR A 5 -88.74 -71.67 45.77
N ASN A 6 -88.22 -72.33 44.72
CA ASN A 6 -88.81 -72.45 43.37
C ASN A 6 -89.76 -71.34 42.90
N LYS A 7 -89.47 -70.73 41.74
CA LYS A 7 -90.28 -70.85 40.51
C LYS A 7 -89.77 -69.95 39.36
N LEU A 8 -89.33 -70.61 38.30
CA LEU A 8 -89.82 -70.50 36.91
C LEU A 8 -90.81 -69.35 36.58
N THR A 9 -90.41 -68.42 35.69
CA THR A 9 -91.17 -67.93 34.50
C THR A 9 -90.27 -66.96 33.71
N LEU A 10 -89.83 -67.20 32.46
CA LEU A 10 -90.52 -67.40 31.19
C LEU A 10 -90.77 -66.08 30.41
N LYS A 11 -89.98 -65.92 29.33
CA LYS A 11 -90.27 -65.27 28.03
C LYS A 11 -90.44 -63.73 28.00
N VAL A 12 -90.09 -62.97 26.96
CA VAL A 12 -89.46 -63.13 25.63
C VAL A 12 -89.46 -61.69 25.06
N LEU A 13 -88.40 -61.23 24.38
CA LEU A 13 -88.50 -60.65 23.02
C LEU A 13 -87.11 -60.34 22.45
N LEU A 14 -86.86 -60.86 21.25
CA LEU A 14 -85.80 -60.53 20.30
C LEU A 14 -85.63 -59.01 20.11
N VAL A 15 -84.40 -58.54 19.83
CA VAL A 15 -83.98 -57.99 18.52
C VAL A 15 -82.44 -58.09 18.38
N PHE A 16 -81.99 -58.51 17.20
CA PHE A 16 -80.61 -58.66 16.70
C PHE A 16 -79.77 -57.37 16.73
N SER A 17 -78.46 -57.48 17.00
CA SER A 17 -77.39 -57.14 16.03
C SER A 17 -75.98 -57.28 16.63
N ILE A 18 -75.05 -57.66 15.76
CA ILE A 18 -73.68 -58.14 15.95
C ILE A 18 -72.71 -57.05 16.42
N ILE A 19 -71.90 -57.31 17.46
CA ILE A 19 -70.52 -56.81 17.61
C ILE A 19 -69.68 -57.89 18.35
N LEU A 20 -68.64 -58.41 17.69
CA LEU A 20 -67.62 -59.30 18.26
C LEU A 20 -66.50 -58.47 18.92
N LEU A 21 -66.17 -58.79 20.17
CA LEU A 21 -64.91 -58.41 20.86
C LEU A 21 -64.30 -59.72 21.39
N ASN A 22 -63.18 -60.18 20.83
CA ASN A 22 -61.77 -59.85 21.13
C ASN A 22 -61.21 -60.52 22.39
N ALA A 23 -60.52 -61.65 22.19
CA ALA A 23 -59.41 -62.12 23.03
C ALA A 23 -58.49 -63.10 22.25
N CYS A 24 -57.30 -62.57 21.90
CA CYS A 24 -56.01 -63.22 21.60
C CYS A 24 -55.89 -64.40 20.61
N SER A 25 -55.19 -64.14 19.49
CA SER A 25 -54.06 -64.96 19.03
C SER A 25 -53.20 -64.18 18.02
N LYS A 26 -51.90 -64.12 18.32
CA LYS A 26 -50.70 -63.81 17.50
C LYS A 26 -50.91 -63.50 16.01
N ASP A 27 -50.62 -62.26 15.64
CA ASP A 27 -49.64 -61.89 14.60
C ASP A 27 -49.43 -60.38 14.66
N SER A 28 -48.29 -59.95 15.22
CA SER A 28 -47.85 -58.56 15.14
C SER A 28 -46.55 -58.53 14.35
N ASN A 29 -46.67 -58.24 13.06
CA ASN A 29 -45.60 -57.55 12.32
C ASN A 29 -45.50 -56.14 12.91
N ASP A 30 -44.81 -56.03 14.04
CA ASP A 30 -44.39 -54.74 14.57
C ASP A 30 -42.96 -54.50 14.06
N PRO A 31 -42.69 -53.44 13.27
CA PRO A 31 -41.31 -53.11 12.94
C PRO A 31 -40.60 -52.75 14.25
N THR A 32 -39.60 -53.54 14.64
CA THR A 32 -38.66 -53.18 15.71
C THR A 32 -38.19 -51.74 15.48
N PRO A 33 -38.21 -50.85 16.51
CA PRO A 33 -37.65 -49.51 16.39
C PRO A 33 -36.21 -49.64 15.89
N GLN A 34 -35.94 -49.12 14.69
CA GLN A 34 -34.60 -49.06 14.17
C GLN A 34 -33.84 -48.05 15.03
N GLU A 35 -32.91 -48.50 15.87
CA GLU A 35 -32.04 -47.58 16.61
C GLU A 35 -31.27 -46.72 15.60
N THR A 36 -31.60 -45.43 15.57
CA THR A 36 -30.88 -44.44 14.79
C THR A 36 -29.53 -44.20 15.45
N THR A 37 -28.45 -44.60 14.78
CA THR A 37 -27.09 -44.29 15.26
C THR A 37 -26.86 -42.78 15.22
N ILE A 38 -26.43 -42.18 16.34
CA ILE A 38 -26.07 -40.76 16.39
C ILE A 38 -24.87 -40.51 15.48
N THR A 39 -24.99 -39.51 14.62
CA THR A 39 -23.96 -39.03 13.71
C THR A 39 -23.71 -37.55 13.96
N VAL A 40 -22.46 -37.12 13.79
CA VAL A 40 -22.06 -35.71 13.83
C VAL A 40 -21.38 -35.38 12.52
N SER A 41 -21.72 -34.21 11.96
CA SER A 41 -21.05 -33.62 10.82
C SER A 41 -20.55 -32.23 11.17
N THR A 42 -19.38 -31.90 10.64
CA THR A 42 -18.72 -30.60 10.79
C THR A 42 -17.84 -30.39 9.57
N ALA A 43 -17.49 -29.14 9.30
CA ALA A 43 -16.52 -28.77 8.27
C ALA A 43 -15.44 -27.87 8.87
N ASP A 44 -14.27 -27.87 8.26
CA ASP A 44 -13.19 -26.94 8.61
C ASP A 44 -13.63 -25.50 8.32
N PHE A 45 -13.16 -24.59 9.16
CA PHE A 45 -13.39 -23.16 9.04
C PHE A 45 -12.10 -22.47 8.61
N SER A 46 -12.15 -21.72 7.53
CA SER A 46 -11.06 -20.86 7.10
C SER A 46 -11.55 -19.44 6.87
N LYS A 47 -10.78 -18.44 7.32
CA LYS A 47 -11.06 -17.03 7.06
C LYS A 47 -9.78 -16.24 6.87
N THR A 48 -9.83 -15.24 5.99
CA THR A 48 -8.84 -14.16 5.93
C THR A 48 -9.43 -12.91 6.59
N MET A 49 -8.64 -12.22 7.41
CA MET A 49 -9.02 -10.96 8.03
C MET A 49 -7.79 -10.10 8.33
N ASP A 50 -8.00 -8.80 8.47
CA ASP A 50 -6.96 -7.86 8.88
C ASP A 50 -6.47 -8.17 10.30
N GLU A 51 -5.18 -7.94 10.54
CA GLU A 51 -4.58 -7.96 11.87
C GLU A 51 -5.07 -6.81 12.77
N ASN A 52 -4.63 -6.79 14.02
CA ASN A 52 -5.10 -5.84 15.04
C ASN A 52 -6.64 -5.72 15.16
N PRO A 53 -7.40 -6.83 15.17
CA PRO A 53 -8.84 -6.79 15.38
C PRO A 53 -9.15 -6.35 16.82
N THR A 54 -10.40 -5.96 17.06
CA THR A 54 -10.85 -5.62 18.42
C THR A 54 -11.20 -6.88 19.22
N SER A 55 -10.91 -6.89 20.53
CA SER A 55 -11.33 -7.95 21.43
C SER A 55 -12.85 -8.15 21.40
N GLY A 56 -13.27 -9.40 21.21
CA GLY A 56 -14.68 -9.77 21.02
C GLY A 56 -15.19 -9.64 19.57
N GLN A 57 -14.38 -9.15 18.64
CA GLN A 57 -14.72 -9.09 17.21
C GLN A 57 -15.09 -10.48 16.69
N GLN A 58 -16.17 -10.54 15.92
CA GLN A 58 -16.66 -11.79 15.35
C GLN A 58 -15.74 -12.25 14.20
N ILE A 59 -15.22 -13.47 14.34
CA ILE A 59 -14.41 -14.13 13.31
C ILE A 59 -15.34 -14.89 12.36
N GLY A 60 -16.23 -15.71 12.88
CA GLY A 60 -17.16 -16.51 12.07
C GLY A 60 -17.85 -17.58 12.89
N THR A 61 -18.22 -18.70 12.26
CA THR A 61 -18.93 -19.79 12.95
C THR A 61 -18.46 -21.14 12.41
N VAL A 62 -18.06 -22.04 13.32
CA VAL A 62 -17.81 -23.45 12.97
C VAL A 62 -19.16 -24.14 12.82
N GLN A 63 -19.42 -24.70 11.64
CA GLN A 63 -20.69 -25.38 11.35
C GLN A 63 -20.70 -26.78 11.93
N GLY A 64 -21.76 -27.15 12.63
CA GLY A 64 -21.93 -28.49 13.22
C GLY A 64 -23.38 -28.93 13.19
N SER A 65 -23.64 -30.19 12.83
CA SER A 65 -24.97 -30.77 12.89
C SER A 65 -24.97 -32.24 13.29
N THR A 66 -26.12 -32.72 13.73
CA THR A 66 -26.36 -34.10 14.13
C THR A 66 -27.76 -34.53 13.70
N ASN A 67 -28.00 -35.84 13.55
CA ASN A 67 -29.32 -36.38 13.24
C ASN A 67 -30.28 -36.38 14.45
N GLU A 68 -29.79 -36.14 15.67
CA GLU A 68 -30.63 -36.10 16.89
C GLU A 68 -30.20 -34.98 17.85
N GLY A 69 -31.14 -34.11 18.23
CA GLY A 69 -30.89 -33.06 19.23
C GLY A 69 -30.01 -31.92 18.71
N SER A 70 -29.01 -31.52 19.50
CA SER A 70 -28.10 -30.40 19.21
C SER A 70 -26.65 -30.81 19.40
N VAL A 71 -25.73 -30.06 18.80
CA VAL A 71 -24.28 -30.24 19.03
C VAL A 71 -23.78 -29.19 20.01
N THR A 72 -22.64 -29.51 20.62
CA THR A 72 -21.85 -28.57 21.44
C THR A 72 -20.48 -28.39 20.82
N PHE A 73 -19.92 -27.20 21.01
CA PHE A 73 -18.64 -26.79 20.46
C PHE A 73 -17.64 -26.54 21.59
N SER A 74 -16.41 -27.02 21.41
CA SER A 74 -15.32 -26.78 22.36
C SER A 74 -13.99 -26.72 21.63
N ILE A 75 -13.14 -25.77 22.00
CA ILE A 75 -11.75 -25.72 21.51
C ILE A 75 -10.95 -26.80 22.24
N THR A 76 -10.23 -27.63 21.49
CA THR A 76 -9.28 -28.61 22.07
C THR A 76 -7.84 -28.16 21.94
N GLU A 77 -7.51 -27.41 20.89
CA GLU A 77 -6.15 -26.90 20.61
C GLU A 77 -6.23 -25.55 19.89
N GLN A 78 -5.24 -24.69 20.13
CA GLN A 78 -5.05 -23.41 19.46
C GLN A 78 -3.57 -23.06 19.36
N ASN A 79 -3.19 -22.39 18.28
CA ASN A 79 -1.89 -21.77 18.13
C ASN A 79 -2.02 -20.41 17.41
N PRO A 80 -1.62 -19.30 18.04
CA PRO A 80 -1.22 -19.18 19.45
C PRO A 80 -2.36 -19.51 20.42
N ALA A 81 -2.02 -20.02 21.60
CA ALA A 81 -3.03 -20.43 22.60
C ALA A 81 -3.77 -19.21 23.15
N GLY A 82 -5.11 -19.27 23.17
CA GLY A 82 -5.94 -18.18 23.70
C GLY A 82 -6.35 -17.13 22.66
N ALA A 83 -5.96 -17.28 21.39
CA ALA A 83 -6.26 -16.31 20.35
C ALA A 83 -7.76 -16.08 20.15
N PHE A 84 -8.57 -17.14 20.11
CA PHE A 84 -10.01 -17.03 19.89
C PHE A 84 -10.82 -17.80 20.93
N SER A 85 -12.06 -17.38 21.13
CA SER A 85 -13.05 -18.10 21.93
C SER A 85 -14.11 -18.71 21.02
N ILE A 86 -14.82 -19.72 21.51
CA ILE A 86 -15.98 -20.30 20.81
C ILE A 86 -17.19 -20.33 21.73
N ASP A 87 -18.35 -19.88 21.23
CA ASP A 87 -19.62 -20.09 21.92
C ASP A 87 -20.03 -21.56 21.83
N SER A 88 -20.26 -22.17 22.99
CA SER A 88 -20.47 -23.62 23.12
C SER A 88 -21.76 -24.14 22.47
N ALA A 89 -22.75 -23.27 22.22
CA ALA A 89 -24.05 -23.66 21.68
C ALA A 89 -24.17 -23.34 20.18
N SER A 90 -23.62 -22.20 19.75
CA SER A 90 -23.75 -21.71 18.38
C SER A 90 -22.53 -21.99 17.50
N GLY A 91 -21.37 -22.25 18.08
CA GLY A 91 -20.11 -22.40 17.34
C GLY A 91 -19.50 -21.06 16.89
N GLU A 92 -20.00 -19.93 17.37
CA GLU A 92 -19.51 -18.60 17.03
C GLU A 92 -18.08 -18.39 17.55
N LEU A 93 -17.16 -18.02 16.66
CA LEU A 93 -15.77 -17.67 16.95
C LEU A 93 -15.63 -16.16 17.16
N LYS A 94 -14.99 -15.76 18.27
CA LYS A 94 -14.65 -14.35 18.57
C LYS A 94 -13.18 -14.21 18.93
N VAL A 95 -12.59 -13.07 18.61
CA VAL A 95 -11.26 -12.68 19.10
C VAL A 95 -11.28 -12.67 20.62
N ALA A 96 -10.38 -13.41 21.25
CA ALA A 96 -10.25 -13.49 22.71
C ALA A 96 -9.03 -12.70 23.23
N ASP A 97 -7.95 -12.65 22.45
CA ASP A 97 -6.78 -11.82 22.70
C ASP A 97 -6.33 -11.17 21.39
N GLU A 98 -6.53 -9.86 21.28
CA GLU A 98 -6.20 -9.06 20.09
C GLU A 98 -4.69 -8.96 19.85
N ALA A 99 -3.86 -9.02 20.90
CA ALA A 99 -2.40 -8.92 20.77
C ALA A 99 -1.78 -10.17 20.11
N LEU A 100 -2.55 -11.24 19.95
CA LEU A 100 -2.13 -12.46 19.24
C LEU A 100 -2.43 -12.42 17.74
N PHE A 101 -3.17 -11.40 17.27
CA PHE A 101 -3.47 -11.14 15.87
C PHE A 101 -2.54 -10.04 15.34
N ASP A 102 -1.26 -10.38 15.33
CA ASP A 102 -0.14 -9.57 14.86
C ASP A 102 0.54 -10.38 13.75
N PHE A 103 0.60 -9.86 12.53
CA PHE A 103 1.06 -10.55 11.33
C PHE A 103 2.55 -10.87 11.42
N GLU A 104 3.35 -9.96 11.98
CA GLU A 104 4.77 -10.09 12.23
C GLU A 104 5.09 -11.31 13.13
N THR A 105 4.26 -11.57 14.13
CA THR A 105 4.47 -12.67 15.07
C THR A 105 3.68 -13.93 14.70
N ASN A 106 2.42 -13.79 14.28
CA ASN A 106 1.44 -14.85 14.06
C ASN A 106 0.66 -14.63 12.75
N PRO A 107 1.29 -14.77 11.57
CA PRO A 107 0.63 -14.52 10.28
C PRO A 107 -0.54 -15.49 10.00
N THR A 108 -0.61 -16.59 10.75
CA THR A 108 -1.73 -17.52 10.73
C THR A 108 -2.04 -18.03 12.13
N ILE A 109 -3.31 -17.91 12.52
CA ILE A 109 -3.85 -18.44 13.76
C ILE A 109 -4.62 -19.72 13.44
N THR A 110 -4.36 -20.78 14.19
CA THR A 110 -4.95 -22.11 13.97
C THR A 110 -5.58 -22.66 15.23
N GLY A 111 -6.49 -23.63 15.07
CA GLY A 111 -6.97 -24.43 16.18
C GLY A 111 -7.82 -25.60 15.76
N THR A 112 -8.16 -26.44 16.73
CA THR A 112 -9.04 -27.60 16.55
C THR A 112 -10.27 -27.42 17.43
N VAL A 113 -11.44 -27.47 16.81
CA VAL A 113 -12.74 -27.42 17.48
C VAL A 113 -13.39 -28.79 17.45
N LYS A 114 -13.69 -29.33 18.63
CA LYS A 114 -14.49 -30.54 18.80
C LYS A 114 -15.96 -30.18 18.77
N VAL A 115 -16.69 -30.76 17.81
CA VAL A 115 -18.14 -30.71 17.67
C VAL A 115 -18.71 -32.04 18.16
N ALA A 116 -19.57 -32.01 19.18
CA ALA A 116 -20.02 -33.22 19.86
C ALA A 116 -21.53 -33.26 20.12
N ASN A 117 -22.13 -34.44 19.98
CA ASN A 117 -23.42 -34.81 20.54
C ASN A 117 -23.19 -36.02 21.47
N GLY A 118 -23.20 -35.76 22.79
CA GLY A 118 -22.84 -36.77 23.78
C GLY A 118 -21.42 -37.32 23.57
N ALA A 119 -21.29 -38.64 23.43
CA ALA A 119 -20.00 -39.31 23.22
C ALA A 119 -19.52 -39.30 21.76
N VAL A 120 -20.39 -38.95 20.81
CA VAL A 120 -20.05 -38.91 19.38
C VAL A 120 -19.53 -37.52 19.05
N SER A 121 -18.35 -37.42 18.45
CA SER A 121 -17.76 -36.14 18.07
C SER A 121 -16.96 -36.21 16.78
N LYS A 122 -16.84 -35.07 16.11
CA LYS A 122 -15.87 -34.82 15.04
C LYS A 122 -15.09 -33.55 15.34
N ASN A 123 -13.91 -33.44 14.74
CA ASN A 123 -13.10 -32.24 14.82
C ASN A 123 -13.24 -31.43 13.53
N ALA A 124 -13.24 -30.12 13.67
CA ALA A 124 -13.04 -29.15 12.61
C ALA A 124 -11.75 -28.38 12.87
N LEU A 125 -10.95 -28.20 11.83
CA LEU A 125 -9.80 -27.30 11.86
C LEU A 125 -10.30 -25.87 11.66
N VAL A 126 -9.71 -24.94 12.40
CA VAL A 126 -9.89 -23.50 12.28
C VAL A 126 -8.57 -22.93 11.77
N THR A 127 -8.61 -22.19 10.67
CA THR A 127 -7.46 -21.47 10.10
C THR A 127 -7.86 -20.02 9.84
N ILE A 128 -7.17 -19.08 10.46
CA ILE A 128 -7.36 -17.65 10.26
C ILE A 128 -6.05 -17.11 9.71
N THR A 129 -6.06 -16.67 8.46
CA THR A 129 -4.90 -16.03 7.82
C THR A 129 -5.03 -14.52 7.98
N LEU A 130 -3.99 -13.86 8.47
CA LEU A 130 -3.99 -12.42 8.65
C LEU A 130 -3.55 -11.72 7.37
N ASN A 131 -4.20 -10.60 7.04
CA ASN A 131 -3.61 -9.61 6.13
C ASN A 131 -2.65 -8.75 6.95
N ASP A 132 -1.44 -8.55 6.43
CA ASP A 132 -0.48 -7.54 6.90
C ASP A 132 -1.09 -6.16 6.66
N VAL A 133 -1.48 -5.50 7.76
CA VAL A 133 -1.98 -4.13 7.77
C VAL A 133 -0.92 -3.26 8.41
N ASN A 134 0.05 -2.87 7.60
CA ASN A 134 1.13 -1.97 7.96
C ASN A 134 0.73 -0.87 8.97
N GLU A 135 1.23 -1.00 10.19
CA GLU A 135 1.03 -0.05 11.26
C GLU A 135 1.92 1.18 11.11
N GLU A 136 1.41 2.33 11.53
CA GLU A 136 2.22 3.53 11.67
C GLU A 136 3.12 3.40 12.91
N ASN A 137 4.40 3.09 12.70
CA ASN A 137 5.42 3.21 13.72
C ASN A 137 6.14 4.55 13.54
N VAL A 138 5.84 5.48 14.44
CA VAL A 138 6.16 6.91 14.27
C VAL A 138 7.41 7.29 15.06
N TYR A 139 8.43 7.78 14.37
CA TYR A 139 9.53 8.51 14.99
C TYR A 139 9.16 10.00 15.15
N ASN A 140 9.20 10.47 16.39
CA ASN A 140 8.88 11.85 16.75
C ASN A 140 10.14 12.74 16.67
N GLY A 141 10.17 13.68 15.72
CA GLY A 141 11.28 14.60 15.49
C GLY A 141 12.11 14.26 14.26
N SER A 142 13.23 14.97 14.11
CA SER A 142 14.15 14.80 12.97
C SER A 142 15.21 13.73 13.25
N VAL A 143 15.64 13.07 12.18
CA VAL A 143 16.65 12.01 12.15
C VAL A 143 17.83 12.47 11.31
N VAL A 144 19.04 12.24 11.82
CA VAL A 144 20.28 12.49 11.09
C VAL A 144 21.16 11.25 11.19
N LEU A 145 21.54 10.71 10.04
CA LEU A 145 22.30 9.46 9.89
C LEU A 145 23.60 9.79 9.16
N PHE A 146 24.72 9.82 9.88
CA PHE A 146 26.04 10.14 9.33
C PHE A 146 26.87 8.90 8.98
N THR A 147 26.50 7.74 9.52
CA THR A 147 27.25 6.49 9.42
C THR A 147 26.33 5.31 9.10
N GLN A 148 26.92 4.25 8.54
CA GLN A 148 26.18 3.01 8.28
C GLN A 148 25.63 2.37 9.56
N GLU A 149 26.34 2.51 10.69
CA GLU A 149 25.86 2.03 12.00
C GLU A 149 24.56 2.74 12.40
N GLU A 150 24.49 4.06 12.26
CA GLU A 150 23.26 4.81 12.56
C GLU A 150 22.10 4.44 11.63
N VAL A 151 22.37 4.19 10.33
CA VAL A 151 21.34 3.70 9.40
C VAL A 151 20.81 2.34 9.85
N ASN A 152 21.69 1.42 10.21
CA ASN A 152 21.31 0.09 10.68
C ASN A 152 20.52 0.17 12.00
N ASP A 153 20.98 0.97 12.96
CA ASP A 153 20.36 1.16 14.26
C ASP A 153 18.97 1.80 14.15
N PHE A 154 18.83 2.81 13.29
CA PHE A 154 17.53 3.43 13.04
C PHE A 154 16.58 2.44 12.35
N GLY A 155 17.06 1.75 11.30
CA GLY A 155 16.29 0.78 10.53
C GLY A 155 15.79 -0.41 11.38
N ALA A 156 16.56 -0.85 12.38
CA ALA A 156 16.16 -1.92 13.30
C ALA A 156 14.90 -1.60 14.12
N ASN A 157 14.50 -0.32 14.21
CA ASN A 157 13.27 0.09 14.87
C ASN A 157 12.03 0.00 13.97
N ASN A 158 12.17 -0.29 12.66
CA ASN A 158 11.06 -0.42 11.71
C ASN A 158 10.10 0.78 11.72
N TYR A 159 10.61 2.01 11.83
CA TYR A 159 9.77 3.21 11.72
C TYR A 159 9.21 3.34 10.31
N THR A 160 7.90 3.56 10.22
CA THR A 160 7.19 3.78 8.95
C THR A 160 6.93 5.26 8.69
N VAL A 161 7.00 6.11 9.74
CA VAL A 161 6.82 7.56 9.66
C VAL A 161 7.92 8.30 10.42
N ILE A 162 8.45 9.38 9.83
CA ILE A 162 9.27 10.38 10.52
C ILE A 162 8.52 11.72 10.46
N THR A 163 8.17 12.26 11.63
CA THR A 163 7.45 13.55 11.74
C THR A 163 8.34 14.77 11.46
N GLY A 164 9.66 14.61 11.58
CA GLY A 164 10.64 15.64 11.27
C GLY A 164 11.35 15.44 9.94
N ALA A 165 12.55 15.99 9.84
CA ALA A 165 13.41 15.84 8.68
C ALA A 165 14.21 14.54 8.75
N LEU A 166 14.49 13.92 7.60
CA LEU A 166 15.49 12.85 7.47
C LEU A 166 16.72 13.40 6.75
N THR A 167 17.89 13.27 7.36
CA THR A 167 19.19 13.59 6.72
C THR A 167 20.07 12.35 6.70
N ILE A 168 20.49 11.94 5.51
CA ILE A 168 21.37 10.80 5.25
C ILE A 168 22.67 11.32 4.65
N GLY A 169 23.77 11.06 5.34
CA GLY A 169 25.10 11.57 4.99
C GLY A 169 25.40 12.91 5.65
N ASN A 170 26.46 13.57 5.19
CA ASN A 170 27.09 14.65 5.93
C ASN A 170 27.22 15.94 5.12
N ILE A 171 26.39 16.93 5.42
CA ILE A 171 26.37 18.20 4.67
C ILE A 171 27.53 19.13 5.08
N ASP A 172 28.16 18.93 6.25
CA ASP A 172 29.08 19.91 6.87
C ASP A 172 30.54 19.43 7.05
N THR A 173 30.82 18.13 6.96
CA THR A 173 32.15 17.56 7.27
C THR A 173 32.65 16.55 6.22
N GLN A 174 33.49 15.59 6.61
CA GLN A 174 34.00 14.54 5.71
C GLN A 174 32.85 13.69 5.16
N PRO A 175 32.98 13.16 3.93
CA PRO A 175 31.96 12.32 3.32
C PRO A 175 31.60 11.11 4.18
N SER A 176 30.31 10.83 4.22
CA SER A 176 29.76 9.65 4.87
C SER A 176 30.30 8.38 4.23
N GLN A 177 30.43 7.33 5.04
CA GLN A 177 30.79 5.99 4.57
C GLN A 177 29.55 5.07 4.48
N ILE A 178 28.36 5.66 4.33
CA ILE A 178 27.11 4.94 4.11
C ILE A 178 27.13 4.33 2.70
N THR A 179 26.79 3.06 2.62
CA THR A 179 26.75 2.28 1.37
C THR A 179 25.40 1.63 1.13
N ASP A 180 24.58 1.48 2.17
CA ASP A 180 23.36 0.67 2.14
C ASP A 180 22.25 1.35 2.94
N LEU A 181 21.11 1.60 2.28
CA LEU A 181 19.90 2.14 2.90
C LEU A 181 18.84 1.06 3.13
N SER A 182 19.10 -0.21 2.78
CA SER A 182 18.15 -1.31 2.94
C SER A 182 17.53 -1.45 4.34
N PRO A 183 18.19 -1.07 5.46
CA PRO A 183 17.55 -1.06 6.77
C PRO A 183 16.34 -0.10 6.87
N LEU A 184 16.24 0.91 6.00
CA LEU A 184 15.16 1.89 6.00
C LEU A 184 13.90 1.41 5.25
N ASN A 185 13.85 0.15 4.83
CA ASN A 185 12.80 -0.39 3.95
C ASN A 185 11.37 -0.34 4.50
N LYS A 186 11.16 0.01 5.77
CA LYS A 186 9.83 0.22 6.34
C LYS A 186 9.34 1.66 6.22
N LEU A 187 10.22 2.62 5.93
CA LEU A 187 9.87 4.02 5.89
C LEU A 187 8.93 4.33 4.71
N LYS A 188 7.81 4.99 5.01
CA LYS A 188 6.79 5.39 4.06
C LYS A 188 6.59 6.89 3.97
N ILE A 189 6.70 7.59 5.09
CA ILE A 189 6.38 9.01 5.17
C ILE A 189 7.50 9.75 5.88
N VAL A 190 7.93 10.86 5.28
CA VAL A 190 8.71 11.90 5.97
C VAL A 190 7.93 13.20 5.87
N GLU A 191 7.34 13.64 6.98
CA GLU A 191 6.40 14.78 7.00
C GLU A 191 7.10 16.13 6.69
N SER A 192 8.42 16.18 6.85
CA SER A 192 9.23 17.35 6.52
C SER A 192 10.12 17.06 5.29
N ARG A 193 11.39 17.44 5.34
CA ARG A 193 12.35 17.29 4.24
C ARG A 193 13.12 15.97 4.29
N ILE A 194 13.61 15.54 3.13
CA ILE A 194 14.64 14.51 2.98
C ILE A 194 15.88 15.13 2.34
N ASN A 195 17.02 14.96 3.00
CA ASN A 195 18.34 15.30 2.48
C ASN A 195 19.17 14.03 2.35
N ILE A 196 19.64 13.70 1.15
CA ILE A 196 20.57 12.58 0.91
C ILE A 196 21.81 13.18 0.27
N ALA A 197 22.83 13.45 1.08
CA ALA A 197 23.97 14.20 0.60
C ALA A 197 25.32 13.77 1.16
N THR A 198 26.35 13.92 0.31
CA THR A 198 27.75 13.68 0.66
C THR A 198 27.99 12.22 1.12
N ASN A 199 27.45 11.26 0.36
CA ASN A 199 27.70 9.84 0.54
C ASN A 199 28.56 9.33 -0.62
N ASP A 200 29.89 9.38 -0.47
CA ASP A 200 30.85 9.05 -1.55
C ASP A 200 30.75 7.61 -2.04
N LEU A 201 30.21 6.71 -1.22
CA LEU A 201 30.14 5.28 -1.51
C LEU A 201 28.71 4.77 -1.79
N LEU A 202 27.70 5.64 -1.74
CA LEU A 202 26.30 5.24 -1.94
C LEU A 202 26.00 5.13 -3.44
N GLU A 203 25.66 3.92 -3.90
CA GLU A 203 25.42 3.65 -5.33
C GLU A 203 23.94 3.77 -5.72
N ASN A 204 23.02 3.56 -4.78
CA ASN A 204 21.58 3.58 -5.00
C ASN A 204 20.81 3.99 -3.73
N LEU A 205 19.51 4.19 -3.86
CA LEU A 205 18.60 4.49 -2.75
C LEU A 205 17.78 3.28 -2.28
N ASP A 206 18.21 2.05 -2.61
CA ASP A 206 17.48 0.84 -2.25
C ASP A 206 17.34 0.76 -0.73
N GLY A 207 16.09 0.63 -0.28
CA GLY A 207 15.71 0.85 1.12
C GLY A 207 14.70 1.98 1.29
N LEU A 208 14.57 2.89 0.32
CA LEU A 208 13.50 3.89 0.29
C LEU A 208 12.31 3.47 -0.60
N ASN A 209 12.24 2.19 -0.97
CA ASN A 209 11.24 1.62 -1.91
C ASN A 209 9.78 1.79 -1.47
N ASN A 210 9.53 1.96 -0.18
CA ASN A 210 8.20 2.12 0.38
C ASN A 210 7.85 3.58 0.67
N LEU A 211 8.73 4.53 0.32
CA LEU A 211 8.49 5.96 0.52
C LEU A 211 7.39 6.44 -0.43
N GLU A 212 6.28 6.86 0.14
CA GLU A 212 5.06 7.29 -0.55
C GLU A 212 4.89 8.82 -0.50
N ASP A 213 5.30 9.46 0.62
CA ASP A 213 5.08 10.89 0.86
C ASP A 213 6.31 11.62 1.42
N ILE A 214 6.56 12.80 0.86
CA ILE A 214 7.59 13.77 1.29
C ILE A 214 6.89 15.12 1.48
N GLY A 215 6.53 15.42 2.72
CA GLY A 215 5.72 16.61 3.04
C GLY A 215 6.44 17.94 2.81
N GLY A 216 7.77 17.93 2.74
CA GLY A 216 8.62 19.05 2.41
C GLY A 216 9.42 18.83 1.14
N TYR A 217 10.69 19.26 1.16
CA TYR A 217 11.56 19.18 0.00
C TYR A 217 12.38 17.89 -0.03
N LEU A 218 12.79 17.47 -1.23
CA LEU A 218 13.72 16.38 -1.47
C LEU A 218 15.01 16.95 -2.07
N TRP A 219 16.12 16.78 -1.39
CA TRP A 219 17.45 17.13 -1.88
C TRP A 219 18.32 15.88 -1.96
N ILE A 220 18.81 15.57 -3.16
CA ILE A 220 19.76 14.49 -3.42
C ILE A 220 20.99 15.11 -4.06
N GLY A 221 22.10 15.21 -3.34
CA GLY A 221 23.30 15.74 -3.98
C GLY A 221 24.64 15.48 -3.33
N ASN A 222 25.69 15.64 -4.13
CA ASN A 222 27.05 15.29 -3.74
C ASN A 222 27.19 13.79 -3.41
N ASN A 223 26.56 12.91 -4.18
CA ASN A 223 26.72 11.45 -4.07
C ASN A 223 27.39 10.94 -5.37
N PRO A 224 28.72 11.04 -5.51
CA PRO A 224 29.41 10.84 -6.79
C PRO A 224 29.24 9.43 -7.38
N LEU A 225 29.00 8.40 -6.56
CA LEU A 225 28.75 7.03 -7.03
C LEU A 225 27.27 6.67 -7.24
N LEU A 226 26.34 7.56 -6.84
CA LEU A 226 24.91 7.34 -6.96
C LEU A 226 24.52 7.26 -8.43
N ASN A 227 24.08 6.09 -8.85
CA ASN A 227 23.71 5.82 -10.25
C ASN A 227 22.24 5.42 -10.42
N ASN A 228 21.51 5.18 -9.32
CA ASN A 228 20.13 4.73 -9.36
C ASN A 228 19.28 5.33 -8.22
N ILE A 229 18.16 5.95 -8.57
CA ILE A 229 17.15 6.47 -7.62
C ILE A 229 15.78 5.77 -7.76
N SER A 230 15.74 4.59 -8.39
CA SER A 230 14.49 3.86 -8.68
C SER A 230 13.65 3.53 -7.45
N ALA A 231 14.26 3.54 -6.26
CA ALA A 231 13.56 3.35 -5.00
C ALA A 231 12.45 4.39 -4.74
N LEU A 232 12.49 5.55 -5.39
CA LEU A 232 11.49 6.61 -5.20
C LEU A 232 10.18 6.39 -5.96
N PHE A 233 9.99 5.23 -6.62
CA PHE A 233 8.89 4.99 -7.56
C PHE A 233 7.48 5.12 -6.97
N HIS A 234 7.28 5.12 -5.65
CA HIS A 234 5.97 5.36 -5.03
C HIS A 234 5.69 6.83 -4.71
N VAL A 235 6.69 7.71 -4.77
CA VAL A 235 6.53 9.14 -4.50
C VAL A 235 5.71 9.78 -5.62
N SER A 236 4.59 10.39 -5.24
CA SER A 236 3.66 11.04 -6.19
C SER A 236 3.61 12.57 -6.08
N GLU A 237 4.00 13.10 -4.93
CA GLU A 237 4.02 14.53 -4.64
C GLU A 237 5.27 14.89 -3.83
N ILE A 238 5.80 16.10 -4.07
CA ILE A 238 6.86 16.70 -3.27
C ILE A 238 6.34 18.05 -2.76
N GLY A 239 6.15 18.16 -1.44
CA GLY A 239 5.55 19.33 -0.80
C GLY A 239 6.42 20.59 -0.80
N GLY A 240 7.68 20.49 -1.22
CA GLY A 240 8.64 21.59 -1.36
C GLY A 240 9.37 21.57 -2.70
N TYR A 241 10.68 21.85 -2.68
CA TYR A 241 11.53 21.75 -3.86
C TYR A 241 12.06 20.33 -4.08
N LEU A 242 12.41 20.01 -5.32
CA LEU A 242 13.18 18.84 -5.69
C LEU A 242 14.51 19.29 -6.30
N TYR A 243 15.61 19.08 -5.58
CA TYR A 243 16.95 19.36 -6.06
C TYR A 243 17.77 18.08 -6.23
N ILE A 244 18.32 17.89 -7.42
CA ILE A 244 19.22 16.78 -7.77
C ILE A 244 20.53 17.39 -8.29
N GLU A 245 21.59 17.32 -7.49
CA GLU A 245 22.85 17.99 -7.84
C GLU A 245 24.13 17.23 -7.53
N ASN A 246 25.15 17.40 -8.36
CA ASN A 246 26.48 16.81 -8.14
C ASN A 246 26.42 15.29 -7.88
N ASN A 247 25.58 14.55 -8.62
CA ASN A 247 25.54 13.09 -8.62
C ASN A 247 26.12 12.59 -9.94
N ASP A 248 27.45 12.65 -10.08
CA ASP A 248 28.14 12.52 -11.37
C ASP A 248 27.83 11.20 -12.10
N ASN A 249 27.58 10.09 -11.40
CA ASN A 249 27.25 8.80 -11.99
C ASN A 249 25.75 8.59 -12.28
N LEU A 250 24.88 9.53 -11.94
CA LEU A 250 23.44 9.41 -12.17
C LEU A 250 23.14 9.59 -13.65
N ILE A 251 22.59 8.56 -14.30
CA ILE A 251 22.36 8.54 -15.76
C ILE A 251 20.96 9.03 -16.12
N ASN A 252 19.98 8.79 -15.25
CA ASN A 252 18.58 9.16 -15.40
C ASN A 252 17.89 9.34 -14.05
N LEU A 253 16.63 9.79 -14.08
CA LEU A 253 15.78 9.96 -12.89
C LEU A 253 14.67 8.91 -12.79
N ASN A 254 14.88 7.70 -13.31
CA ASN A 254 13.91 6.62 -13.18
C ASN A 254 13.64 6.38 -11.69
N GLY A 255 12.36 6.28 -11.32
CA GLY A 255 11.91 6.36 -9.93
C GLY A 255 11.09 7.61 -9.64
N LEU A 256 11.18 8.66 -10.46
CA LEU A 256 10.31 9.84 -10.34
C LEU A 256 9.10 9.81 -11.29
N ASP A 257 8.83 8.65 -11.88
CA ASP A 257 7.80 8.45 -12.90
C ASP A 257 6.38 8.79 -12.42
N ASN A 258 6.13 8.68 -11.13
CA ASN A 258 4.81 8.93 -10.53
C ASN A 258 4.65 10.33 -9.95
N VAL A 259 5.68 11.18 -9.99
CA VAL A 259 5.59 12.55 -9.48
C VAL A 259 4.70 13.40 -10.39
N VAL A 260 3.60 13.93 -9.82
CA VAL A 260 2.59 14.73 -10.55
C VAL A 260 2.74 16.23 -10.26
N SER A 261 3.23 16.60 -9.09
CA SER A 261 3.42 17.99 -8.67
C SER A 261 4.64 18.18 -7.77
N ILE A 262 5.29 19.33 -7.94
CA ILE A 262 6.34 19.86 -7.07
C ILE A 262 5.86 21.24 -6.62
N SER A 263 5.69 21.43 -5.31
CA SER A 263 5.06 22.65 -4.76
C SER A 263 5.95 23.90 -4.82
N SER A 264 7.25 23.73 -5.03
CA SER A 264 8.22 24.82 -5.21
C SER A 264 9.11 24.50 -6.42
N ASP A 265 10.43 24.61 -6.27
CA ASP A 265 11.37 24.54 -7.40
C ASP A 265 11.70 23.11 -7.80
N LEU A 266 11.91 22.89 -9.10
CA LEU A 266 12.61 21.73 -9.64
C LEU A 266 13.97 22.19 -10.16
N GLY A 267 15.03 21.76 -9.50
CA GLY A 267 16.40 22.10 -9.86
C GLY A 267 17.26 20.88 -10.14
N ILE A 268 17.91 20.84 -11.30
CA ILE A 268 18.84 19.79 -11.68
C ILE A 268 20.18 20.44 -12.03
N TYR A 269 21.20 20.20 -11.22
CA TYR A 269 22.47 20.93 -11.29
C TYR A 269 23.67 19.99 -11.40
N SER A 270 24.59 20.25 -12.33
CA SER A 270 25.92 19.64 -12.28
C SER A 270 25.93 18.11 -12.17
N ASN A 271 25.03 17.40 -12.86
CA ASN A 271 25.07 15.94 -12.92
C ASN A 271 25.78 15.52 -14.21
N GLU A 272 27.07 15.16 -14.12
CA GLU A 272 27.93 14.99 -15.29
C GLU A 272 27.39 13.97 -16.30
N ASN A 273 26.99 12.77 -15.86
CA ASN A 273 26.52 11.70 -16.76
C ASN A 273 25.00 11.65 -16.96
N LEU A 274 24.24 12.60 -16.39
CA LEU A 274 22.79 12.63 -16.52
C LEU A 274 22.42 12.89 -17.98
N SER A 275 21.83 11.87 -18.61
CA SER A 275 21.58 11.87 -20.06
C SER A 275 20.11 12.06 -20.41
N ASN A 276 19.21 11.64 -19.52
CA ASN A 276 17.78 11.77 -19.73
C ASN A 276 16.99 11.91 -18.41
N ILE A 277 15.89 12.65 -18.46
CA ILE A 277 14.97 12.85 -17.32
C ILE A 277 13.51 12.57 -17.71
N ASN A 278 13.31 11.63 -18.63
CA ASN A 278 12.00 11.34 -19.22
C ASN A 278 10.98 10.78 -18.21
N SER A 279 11.43 10.33 -17.04
CA SER A 279 10.56 9.91 -15.95
C SER A 279 9.62 11.02 -15.48
N LEU A 280 9.99 12.30 -15.62
CA LEU A 280 9.14 13.44 -15.20
C LEU A 280 7.96 13.75 -16.14
N GLN A 281 7.63 12.85 -17.07
CA GLN A 281 6.55 13.01 -18.06
C GLN A 281 5.14 13.23 -17.47
N ASN A 282 4.91 12.81 -16.22
CA ASN A 282 3.64 12.95 -15.51
C ASN A 282 3.54 14.24 -14.69
N LEU A 283 4.63 15.00 -14.58
CA LEU A 283 4.65 16.27 -13.85
C LEU A 283 3.77 17.30 -14.57
N THR A 284 2.78 17.85 -13.86
CA THR A 284 1.78 18.78 -14.42
C THR A 284 2.04 20.23 -14.07
N THR A 285 2.59 20.47 -12.88
CA THR A 285 2.79 21.80 -12.29
C THR A 285 4.08 21.85 -11.49
N ILE A 286 4.80 22.97 -11.64
CA ILE A 286 5.91 23.38 -10.78
C ILE A 286 5.49 24.70 -10.09
N GLY A 287 5.47 24.68 -8.76
CA GLY A 287 5.03 25.81 -7.94
C GLY A 287 6.05 26.95 -7.83
N GLY A 288 7.31 26.70 -8.23
CA GLY A 288 8.38 27.69 -8.28
C GLY A 288 9.10 27.66 -9.63
N GLU A 289 10.43 27.57 -9.59
CA GLU A 289 11.30 27.60 -10.77
C GLU A 289 11.57 26.21 -11.37
N LEU A 290 11.73 26.13 -12.69
CA LEU A 290 12.32 24.97 -13.38
C LEU A 290 13.73 25.33 -13.83
N ILE A 291 14.74 24.70 -13.22
CA ILE A 291 16.15 25.07 -13.40
C ILE A 291 16.95 23.85 -13.86
N PHE A 292 17.56 23.94 -15.04
CA PHE A 292 18.61 23.05 -15.50
C PHE A 292 19.91 23.83 -15.63
N GLU A 293 20.91 23.47 -14.85
CA GLU A 293 22.20 24.14 -14.90
C GLU A 293 23.35 23.14 -14.94
N ASN A 294 24.27 23.31 -15.90
CA ASN A 294 25.51 22.55 -15.97
C ASN A 294 25.31 21.02 -16.04
N ASN A 295 24.34 20.54 -16.83
CA ASN A 295 24.17 19.11 -17.11
C ASN A 295 24.70 18.79 -18.52
N PRO A 296 26.01 18.54 -18.70
CA PRO A 296 26.65 18.53 -20.01
C PRO A 296 26.19 17.40 -20.92
N ASN A 297 25.70 16.28 -20.37
CA ASN A 297 25.24 15.12 -21.13
C ASN A 297 23.71 15.04 -21.26
N LEU A 298 22.95 15.96 -20.65
CA LEU A 298 21.48 15.93 -20.70
C LEU A 298 21.01 16.19 -22.13
N LEU A 299 20.47 15.16 -22.76
CA LEU A 299 20.01 15.16 -24.14
C LEU A 299 18.48 15.21 -24.19
N ASP A 300 17.83 14.35 -23.41
CA ASP A 300 16.40 14.09 -23.50
C ASP A 300 15.69 14.46 -22.19
N PHE A 301 14.58 15.18 -22.29
CA PHE A 301 13.69 15.44 -21.17
C PHE A 301 12.24 15.43 -21.65
N ASN A 302 11.35 14.89 -20.83
CA ASN A 302 9.94 14.78 -21.15
C ASN A 302 9.09 15.48 -20.09
N PHE A 303 8.44 16.55 -20.49
CA PHE A 303 7.45 17.30 -19.72
C PHE A 303 6.12 17.37 -20.46
N SER A 304 5.73 16.29 -21.13
CA SER A 304 4.52 16.24 -21.94
C SER A 304 3.24 16.59 -21.17
N SER A 305 3.21 16.45 -19.84
CA SER A 305 2.07 16.82 -19.01
C SER A 305 2.19 18.21 -18.35
N LEU A 306 3.35 18.86 -18.44
CA LEU A 306 3.64 20.11 -17.73
C LEU A 306 2.91 21.27 -18.39
N THR A 307 2.11 21.99 -17.61
CA THR A 307 1.29 23.11 -18.10
C THR A 307 1.62 24.43 -17.43
N VAL A 308 2.21 24.40 -16.23
CA VAL A 308 2.49 25.60 -15.44
C VAL A 308 3.86 25.50 -14.76
N ILE A 309 4.67 26.54 -14.94
CA ILE A 309 5.80 26.91 -14.09
C ILE A 309 5.41 28.24 -13.45
N SER A 310 5.25 28.26 -12.13
CA SER A 310 4.67 29.43 -11.47
C SER A 310 5.64 30.61 -11.40
N GLU A 311 6.95 30.34 -11.48
CA GLU A 311 7.98 31.37 -11.49
C GLU A 311 8.79 31.31 -12.79
N ARG A 312 10.03 30.80 -12.75
CA ARG A 312 11.03 31.00 -13.80
C ARG A 312 11.36 29.71 -14.53
N LEU A 313 11.52 29.78 -15.85
CA LEU A 313 12.15 28.72 -16.63
C LEU A 313 13.60 29.11 -16.91
N ASP A 314 14.53 28.28 -16.48
CA ASP A 314 15.95 28.57 -16.57
C ASP A 314 16.76 27.35 -17.05
N ILE A 315 17.28 27.42 -18.27
CA ILE A 315 18.10 26.35 -18.85
C ILE A 315 19.45 26.94 -19.24
N ARG A 316 20.50 26.53 -18.53
CA ARG A 316 21.86 27.04 -18.72
C ARG A 316 22.89 25.93 -18.79
N TYR A 317 23.88 26.11 -19.66
CA TYR A 317 25.03 25.21 -19.76
C TYR A 317 24.65 23.73 -19.97
N CYS A 318 23.60 23.47 -20.76
CA CYS A 318 23.13 22.13 -21.15
C CYS A 318 23.35 21.92 -22.66
N PRO A 319 24.61 21.76 -23.13
CA PRO A 319 24.99 21.77 -24.55
C PRO A 319 24.43 20.62 -25.39
N LYS A 320 23.89 19.56 -24.78
CA LYS A 320 23.30 18.42 -25.49
C LYS A 320 21.81 18.56 -25.76
N ILE A 321 21.12 19.46 -25.06
CA ILE A 321 19.73 19.80 -25.37
C ILE A 321 19.69 20.47 -26.74
N THR A 322 18.92 19.87 -27.66
CA THR A 322 18.79 20.37 -29.05
C THR A 322 17.47 21.07 -29.32
N ASN A 323 16.43 20.72 -28.56
CA ASN A 323 15.10 21.26 -28.74
C ASN A 323 14.33 21.36 -27.42
N LEU A 324 13.26 22.17 -27.41
CA LEU A 324 12.36 22.34 -26.26
C LEU A 324 10.96 21.73 -26.49
N ASN A 325 10.80 20.80 -27.43
CA ASN A 325 9.48 20.34 -27.89
C ASN A 325 8.62 19.69 -26.79
N SER A 326 9.25 19.12 -25.76
CA SER A 326 8.54 18.56 -24.62
C SER A 326 7.85 19.62 -23.74
N LEU A 327 8.16 20.91 -23.92
CA LEU A 327 7.49 22.04 -23.27
C LEU A 327 6.28 22.57 -24.07
N SER A 328 5.88 21.92 -25.16
CA SER A 328 4.80 22.41 -26.05
C SER A 328 3.41 22.53 -25.40
N ASN A 329 3.18 21.89 -24.25
CA ASN A 329 1.95 21.98 -23.48
C ASN A 329 1.99 23.03 -22.36
N LEU A 330 3.12 23.72 -22.20
CA LEU A 330 3.31 24.78 -21.21
C LEU A 330 2.45 25.99 -21.58
N ASN A 331 1.57 26.38 -20.66
CA ASN A 331 0.65 27.52 -20.82
C ASN A 331 1.07 28.72 -19.99
N THR A 332 1.88 28.53 -18.95
CA THR A 332 2.26 29.61 -18.04
C THR A 332 3.70 29.46 -17.56
N VAL A 333 4.45 30.56 -17.66
CA VAL A 333 5.71 30.82 -16.93
C VAL A 333 5.50 32.16 -16.24
N GLY A 334 5.36 32.17 -14.92
CA GLY A 334 4.88 33.35 -14.20
C GLY A 334 5.85 34.53 -14.18
N THR A 335 7.13 34.29 -14.41
CA THR A 335 8.17 35.33 -14.48
C THR A 335 8.97 35.17 -15.76
N ASP A 336 10.27 34.92 -15.68
CA ASP A 336 11.18 35.02 -16.81
C ASP A 336 11.48 33.66 -17.47
N ILE A 337 11.91 33.71 -18.73
CA ILE A 337 12.56 32.60 -19.43
C ILE A 337 14.01 32.98 -19.69
N TYR A 338 14.94 32.21 -19.13
CA TYR A 338 16.37 32.35 -19.38
C TYR A 338 16.94 31.11 -20.05
N LEU A 339 17.48 31.30 -21.26
CA LEU A 339 18.15 30.25 -22.04
C LEU A 339 19.58 30.71 -22.32
N TRP A 340 20.57 30.17 -21.61
CA TRP A 340 21.95 30.62 -21.74
C TRP A 340 22.94 29.49 -22.01
N SER A 341 23.76 29.65 -23.05
CA SER A 341 24.96 28.81 -23.25
C SER A 341 24.63 27.33 -23.48
N ASN A 342 23.48 27.08 -24.11
CA ASN A 342 23.09 25.75 -24.59
C ASN A 342 23.53 25.60 -26.05
N PHE A 343 24.79 25.26 -26.27
CA PHE A 343 25.41 25.25 -27.61
C PHE A 343 24.83 24.22 -28.60
N GLY A 344 23.94 23.33 -28.16
CA GLY A 344 23.20 22.41 -29.02
C GLY A 344 21.79 22.88 -29.36
N LEU A 345 21.25 23.88 -28.67
CA LEU A 345 19.85 24.27 -28.73
C LEU A 345 19.54 25.03 -30.03
N ILE A 346 18.93 24.33 -30.99
CA ILE A 346 18.60 24.83 -32.34
C ILE A 346 17.10 24.99 -32.57
N ASP A 347 16.25 24.37 -31.75
CA ASP A 347 14.79 24.36 -31.91
C ASP A 347 14.09 24.78 -30.61
N LEU A 348 13.52 25.97 -30.62
CA LEU A 348 12.80 26.57 -29.49
C LEU A 348 11.28 26.54 -29.72
N CYS A 349 10.78 25.82 -30.73
CA CYS A 349 9.37 25.85 -31.12
C CYS A 349 8.42 25.31 -30.04
N GLY A 350 8.93 24.50 -29.10
CA GLY A 350 8.17 24.10 -27.92
C GLY A 350 7.66 25.26 -27.06
N LEU A 351 8.25 26.46 -27.14
CA LEU A 351 7.78 27.64 -26.42
C LEU A 351 6.70 28.44 -27.19
N GLN A 352 6.39 28.08 -28.43
CA GLN A 352 5.52 28.91 -29.29
C GLN A 352 4.11 29.08 -28.72
N ASN A 353 3.51 27.99 -28.19
CA ASN A 353 2.16 28.05 -27.61
C ASN A 353 2.11 28.97 -26.38
N LEU A 354 3.12 28.89 -25.51
CA LEU A 354 3.26 29.72 -24.33
C LEU A 354 3.30 31.21 -24.72
N LEU A 355 4.18 31.57 -25.66
CA LEU A 355 4.40 32.96 -26.06
C LEU A 355 3.24 33.53 -26.87
N PHE A 356 2.65 32.75 -27.78
CA PHE A 356 1.47 33.18 -28.54
C PHE A 356 0.25 33.40 -27.64
N GLY A 357 0.16 32.67 -26.53
CA GLY A 357 -0.94 32.74 -25.57
C GLY A 357 -0.82 33.82 -24.49
N ASP A 358 0.17 34.73 -24.59
CA ASP A 358 0.51 35.69 -23.53
C ASP A 358 0.76 35.00 -22.17
N GLY A 359 1.30 33.78 -22.19
CA GLY A 359 1.49 32.94 -21.01
C GLY A 359 2.78 33.22 -20.23
N LEU A 360 3.66 34.09 -20.76
CA LEU A 360 4.89 34.53 -20.10
C LEU A 360 4.61 35.81 -19.30
N GLY A 361 4.91 35.81 -18.00
CA GLY A 361 4.68 36.95 -17.11
C GLY A 361 5.82 37.97 -17.06
N GLY A 362 7.02 37.60 -17.49
CA GLY A 362 8.24 38.41 -17.44
C GLY A 362 8.99 38.43 -18.77
N ASP A 363 10.32 38.52 -18.71
CA ASP A 363 11.16 38.71 -19.88
C ASP A 363 11.62 37.36 -20.48
N TYR A 364 11.63 37.29 -21.82
CA TYR A 364 12.31 36.23 -22.55
C TYR A 364 13.75 36.66 -22.90
N THR A 365 14.74 35.88 -22.46
CA THR A 365 16.16 36.09 -22.79
C THR A 365 16.81 34.80 -23.29
N ALA A 366 17.32 34.84 -24.52
CA ALA A 366 18.16 33.78 -25.08
C ALA A 366 19.51 34.34 -25.55
N TYR A 367 20.61 33.79 -25.02
CA TYR A 367 21.96 34.20 -25.42
C TYR A 367 22.95 33.04 -25.36
N GLY A 368 23.89 33.01 -26.31
CA GLY A 368 24.96 32.00 -26.32
C GLY A 368 24.47 30.58 -26.62
N ASN A 369 23.23 30.39 -27.07
CA ASN A 369 22.73 29.12 -27.59
C ASN A 369 23.11 28.94 -29.06
N ALA A 370 22.86 27.76 -29.65
CA ALA A 370 23.07 27.56 -31.09
C ALA A 370 22.13 28.44 -31.93
N TYR A 371 20.87 28.56 -31.50
CA TYR A 371 19.89 29.51 -32.01
C TYR A 371 19.40 30.43 -30.90
N ASN A 372 19.32 31.74 -31.18
CA ASN A 372 18.87 32.76 -30.22
C ASN A 372 17.79 33.64 -30.87
N PRO A 373 16.62 33.08 -31.22
CA PRO A 373 15.51 33.86 -31.76
C PRO A 373 15.04 34.87 -30.73
N THR A 374 14.49 35.99 -31.19
CA THR A 374 13.72 36.89 -30.31
C THR A 374 12.40 36.24 -29.92
N GLU A 375 11.73 36.79 -28.90
CA GLU A 375 10.37 36.36 -28.53
C GLU A 375 9.41 36.43 -29.72
N GLN A 376 9.44 37.54 -30.48
CA GLN A 376 8.61 37.72 -31.68
C GLN A 376 8.95 36.71 -32.78
N ASP A 377 10.23 36.35 -32.95
CA ASP A 377 10.62 35.31 -33.92
C ASP A 377 9.96 33.97 -33.58
N ILE A 378 9.89 33.60 -32.29
CA ILE A 378 9.22 32.37 -31.87
C ILE A 378 7.71 32.45 -32.15
N ILE A 379 7.07 33.57 -31.79
CA ILE A 379 5.64 33.82 -32.06
C ILE A 379 5.33 33.69 -33.56
N ASP A 380 6.18 34.25 -34.41
CA ASP A 380 6.04 34.24 -35.88
C ASP A 380 6.39 32.88 -36.52
N GLY A 381 6.84 31.90 -35.72
CA GLY A 381 7.21 30.55 -36.18
C GLY A 381 8.65 30.43 -36.70
N ASN A 382 9.47 31.47 -36.55
CA ASN A 382 10.91 31.44 -36.83
C ASN A 382 11.68 30.90 -35.61
N CYS A 383 11.25 29.75 -35.08
CA CYS A 383 11.72 29.19 -33.81
C CYS A 383 12.78 28.07 -33.94
N SER A 384 13.19 27.71 -35.16
CA SER A 384 14.23 26.69 -35.41
C SER A 384 15.19 27.08 -36.55
N LEU A 385 16.42 26.54 -36.51
CA LEU A 385 17.47 26.71 -37.53
C LEU A 385 17.48 25.64 -38.62
#